data_AF-A0A966UZS9-F1
#
_entry.id   AF-A0A966UZS9-F1
#
_cell.length_a   1.000
_cell.length_b   1.000
_cell.length_c   1.000
_cell.angle_alpha   90.00
_cell.angle_beta   90.00
_cell.angle_gamma   90.00
#
_symmetry.space_group_name_H-M   'P 1'
#
loop_
_entity.id
_entity.type
_entity.pdbx_description
1 polymer ?
#
loop_
_entity_poly.entity_id
_entity_poly.type
_entity_poly.pdbx_seq_one_letter_code
_entity_poly.pdbx_strand_id
1 'polypeptide(L)'
;MQPNNTPNRPEINNDRSRRPASIDGMVTRRDYNPRIYRRDSLDGMQQPVSRRPISPNVQPTSSVVQTTVPQNQTQLQTPAQPNVQQPDNSFQPTANPSQKLDFTPPSKKRKKLVKIPRISGLYVWYKNQNSPKKLFLTAYQKNLSTSNYSAYTNSGGLYSRIGYDFVNPKNPIIFSEQNISSSGAVFTAEGYGTSKETYIRYTKLPKAIQPPLSQAGLNTYVKIRSEGALPSGVPASIIKASDPRYRIVGPILFSNLDKSKADQILNYIKNNNVYKFDKKDVSTTKLNGKKVTVFNTKLDVTKVQLINQSLASMMGFTPADVEGAIKGLDNYKDAVVKIYINSDKRIVRIEASGQLINLSTDYSEFNKISTPMEPETKVLWQNFATVHYQMQAVATSAQPAGVVDNARKARLSALHDKLIEYNKQTSSYPTLENLNNPNWISSNLIGFDVDLLRDPSGSSLTVQSSPTGSSLAYVTTPEMATGKCTNTPENPCAHFRVISTLSNGKQYIAQDP
;
A
#
# COMPACT_ATOMS: atom_id res chain seq x y z
N MET A 1 -35.54 64.68 -0.40
CA MET A 1 -36.45 63.76 0.33
C MET A 1 -36.75 62.59 -0.59
N GLN A 2 -36.12 61.44 -0.33
CA GLN A 2 -36.37 60.19 -1.07
C GLN A 2 -37.61 59.47 -0.50
N PRO A 3 -38.36 58.74 -1.34
CA PRO A 3 -39.05 57.56 -0.87
C PRO A 3 -38.60 56.28 -1.59
N ASN A 4 -38.71 55.22 -0.79
CA ASN A 4 -38.37 53.82 -1.01
C ASN A 4 -39.06 53.19 -2.23
N ASN A 5 -38.33 52.29 -2.91
CA ASN A 5 -38.92 51.25 -3.74
C ASN A 5 -38.29 49.89 -3.37
N THR A 6 -39.15 49.00 -2.88
CA THR A 6 -38.91 47.57 -2.62
C THR A 6 -39.03 46.78 -3.92
N PRO A 7 -38.15 45.80 -4.23
CA PRO A 7 -38.31 44.98 -5.43
C PRO A 7 -39.09 43.68 -5.20
N ASN A 8 -39.82 43.32 -6.25
CA ASN A 8 -40.70 42.16 -6.42
C ASN A 8 -40.02 40.79 -6.23
N ARG A 9 -40.80 39.86 -5.68
CA ARG A 9 -40.53 38.42 -5.59
C ARG A 9 -41.23 37.72 -6.76
N PRO A 10 -40.55 36.89 -7.58
CA PRO A 10 -41.24 36.15 -8.64
C PRO A 10 -41.84 34.82 -8.14
N GLU A 11 -43.03 34.55 -8.66
CA GLU A 11 -43.87 33.37 -8.48
C GLU A 11 -43.22 32.08 -9.02
N ILE A 12 -43.44 30.97 -8.31
CA ILE A 12 -43.09 29.62 -8.73
C ILE A 12 -44.30 29.04 -9.46
N ASN A 13 -44.20 28.89 -10.79
CA ASN A 13 -45.16 28.14 -11.60
C ASN A 13 -44.76 26.66 -11.62
N ASN A 14 -45.62 25.83 -11.04
CA ASN A 14 -45.63 24.38 -11.21
C ASN A 14 -46.40 24.03 -12.49
N ASP A 15 -45.74 23.43 -13.49
CA ASP A 15 -46.46 22.72 -14.54
C ASP A 15 -45.82 21.37 -14.88
N ARG A 16 -46.73 20.43 -15.15
CA ARG A 16 -46.58 18.98 -15.21
C ARG A 16 -46.04 18.50 -16.55
N SER A 17 -45.56 17.26 -16.48
CA SER A 17 -45.67 16.20 -17.48
C SER A 17 -44.72 16.24 -18.67
N ARG A 18 -43.79 15.28 -18.67
CA ARG A 18 -43.48 14.40 -19.81
C ARG A 18 -42.61 13.23 -19.33
N ARG A 19 -43.20 12.04 -19.26
CA ARG A 19 -42.49 10.76 -19.13
C ARG A 19 -41.88 10.41 -20.50
N PRO A 20 -40.64 9.88 -20.57
CA PRO A 20 -40.22 9.09 -21.71
C PRO A 20 -40.49 7.60 -21.46
N ALA A 21 -40.80 6.93 -22.57
CA ALA A 21 -41.23 5.55 -22.66
C ALA A 21 -40.13 4.53 -22.30
N SER A 22 -40.60 3.43 -21.72
CA SER A 22 -39.91 2.16 -21.54
C SER A 22 -39.66 1.50 -22.89
N ILE A 23 -38.40 1.22 -23.22
CA ILE A 23 -38.04 0.30 -24.31
C ILE A 23 -37.55 -1.00 -23.67
N ASP A 24 -38.40 -2.02 -23.80
CA ASP A 24 -38.05 -3.42 -23.63
C ASP A 24 -37.01 -3.83 -24.68
N GLY A 25 -35.89 -4.35 -24.21
CA GLY A 25 -34.83 -4.92 -25.04
C GLY A 25 -34.34 -6.21 -24.40
N MET A 26 -34.97 -7.32 -24.79
CA MET A 26 -34.47 -8.68 -24.54
C MET A 26 -33.02 -8.82 -25.03
N VAL A 27 -32.09 -9.10 -24.13
CA VAL A 27 -30.78 -9.64 -24.47
C VAL A 27 -30.68 -11.05 -23.90
N THR A 28 -30.72 -12.01 -24.82
CA THR A 28 -30.54 -13.43 -24.58
C THR A 28 -29.19 -13.72 -23.93
N ARG A 29 -29.22 -14.49 -22.84
CA ARG A 29 -28.06 -15.13 -22.21
C ARG A 29 -27.23 -15.87 -23.28
N ARG A 30 -25.96 -15.50 -23.44
CA ARG A 30 -24.96 -16.39 -24.05
C ARG A 30 -24.21 -17.09 -22.93
N ASP A 31 -24.25 -18.41 -23.00
CA ASP A 31 -23.51 -19.32 -22.14
C ASP A 31 -22.01 -19.05 -22.21
N TYR A 32 -21.43 -18.69 -21.06
CA TYR A 32 -20.00 -18.61 -20.90
C TYR A 32 -19.49 -20.00 -20.48
N ASN A 33 -18.97 -20.74 -21.46
CA ASN A 33 -18.38 -22.07 -21.29
C ASN A 33 -16.85 -21.93 -21.14
N PRO A 34 -16.26 -22.08 -19.94
CA PRO A 34 -14.82 -22.05 -19.80
C PRO A 34 -14.23 -23.38 -20.29
N ARG A 35 -13.71 -23.38 -21.52
CA ARG A 35 -12.89 -24.48 -22.04
C ARG A 35 -11.67 -24.67 -21.15
N ILE A 36 -11.59 -25.88 -20.62
CA ILE A 36 -10.47 -26.49 -19.92
C ILE A 36 -9.25 -26.49 -20.83
N TYR A 37 -8.17 -25.81 -20.45
CA TYR A 37 -6.85 -26.07 -21.00
C TYR A 37 -6.38 -27.43 -20.47
N ARG A 38 -6.52 -28.47 -21.30
CA ARG A 38 -5.79 -29.73 -21.15
C ARG A 38 -4.31 -29.43 -21.41
N ARG A 39 -3.48 -29.74 -20.43
CA ARG A 39 -2.03 -29.86 -20.59
C ARG A 39 -1.81 -31.24 -21.19
N ASP A 40 -1.50 -31.28 -22.48
CA ASP A 40 -1.14 -32.54 -23.12
C ASP A 40 0.20 -33.03 -22.58
N SER A 41 0.17 -34.29 -22.16
CA SER A 41 1.31 -35.12 -21.81
C SER A 41 2.11 -35.40 -23.08
N LEU A 42 3.40 -35.08 -23.06
CA LEU A 42 4.37 -35.68 -23.98
C LEU A 42 5.19 -36.69 -23.18
N ASP A 43 4.71 -37.94 -23.23
CA ASP A 43 5.51 -39.12 -23.02
C ASP A 43 6.34 -39.41 -24.28
N GLY A 44 7.57 -39.88 -24.07
CA GLY A 44 8.26 -40.74 -25.03
C GLY A 44 9.49 -40.14 -25.69
N MET A 45 10.65 -40.31 -25.05
CA MET A 45 11.77 -41.04 -25.65
C MET A 45 12.84 -41.33 -24.59
N GLN A 46 12.83 -42.57 -24.09
CA GLN A 46 13.98 -43.21 -23.46
C GLN A 46 14.95 -43.66 -24.54
N GLN A 47 16.26 -43.56 -24.28
CA GLN A 47 17.38 -44.46 -24.68
C GLN A 47 18.72 -43.81 -24.23
N PRO A 48 19.83 -44.57 -24.05
CA PRO A 48 20.15 -45.25 -22.80
C PRO A 48 21.40 -44.69 -22.09
N VAL A 49 21.50 -45.02 -20.81
CA VAL A 49 22.64 -44.72 -19.93
C VAL A 49 23.84 -45.59 -20.32
N SER A 50 24.90 -44.97 -20.84
CA SER A 50 26.23 -45.59 -20.91
C SER A 50 27.09 -45.09 -19.75
N ARG A 51 27.33 -45.97 -18.77
CA ARG A 51 28.31 -45.75 -17.70
C ARG A 51 29.70 -46.12 -18.21
N ARG A 52 30.66 -45.21 -18.09
CA ARG A 52 32.09 -45.53 -18.00
C ARG A 52 32.74 -44.81 -16.81
N PRO A 53 33.77 -45.42 -16.20
CA PRO A 53 34.24 -45.09 -14.86
C PRO A 53 35.15 -43.86 -14.85
N ILE A 54 35.08 -43.11 -13.76
CA ILE A 54 35.99 -41.99 -13.44
C ILE A 54 37.16 -42.55 -12.63
N SER A 55 38.37 -42.21 -13.03
CA SER A 55 39.54 -42.11 -12.16
C SER A 55 40.32 -40.82 -12.48
N PRO A 56 41.15 -40.33 -11.54
CA PRO A 56 41.16 -38.91 -11.21
C PRO A 56 42.36 -38.15 -11.80
N ASN A 57 42.32 -36.83 -11.56
CA ASN A 57 43.47 -35.93 -11.44
C ASN A 57 43.83 -35.12 -12.70
N VAL A 58 43.25 -33.91 -12.84
CA VAL A 58 43.86 -32.78 -13.57
C VAL A 58 43.47 -31.47 -12.87
N GLN A 59 44.49 -30.68 -12.49
CA GLN A 59 44.38 -29.32 -11.95
C GLN A 59 43.77 -28.35 -12.97
N PRO A 60 42.96 -27.35 -12.55
CA PRO A 60 42.54 -26.30 -13.46
C PRO A 60 43.62 -25.21 -13.57
N THR A 61 44.20 -25.06 -14.75
CA THR A 61 44.90 -23.84 -15.19
C THR A 61 43.87 -22.80 -15.62
N SER A 62 43.70 -21.76 -14.81
CA SER A 62 42.88 -20.59 -15.12
C SER A 62 43.60 -19.72 -16.16
N SER A 63 43.17 -19.78 -17.42
CA SER A 63 43.55 -18.78 -18.43
C SER A 63 42.49 -17.69 -18.47
N VAL A 64 42.84 -16.52 -17.94
CA VAL A 64 42.03 -15.30 -17.97
C VAL A 64 42.12 -14.69 -19.37
N VAL A 65 41.00 -14.70 -20.11
CA VAL A 65 40.84 -13.87 -21.31
C VAL A 65 40.44 -12.47 -20.85
N GLN A 66 41.39 -11.53 -20.95
CA GLN A 66 41.14 -10.11 -20.78
C GLN A 66 40.40 -9.57 -22.02
N THR A 67 39.09 -9.40 -21.92
CA THR A 67 38.35 -8.49 -22.79
C THR A 67 38.38 -7.10 -22.17
N THR A 68 39.20 -6.22 -22.73
CA THR A 68 39.23 -4.78 -22.45
C THR A 68 37.95 -4.12 -22.95
N VAL A 69 37.03 -3.86 -22.03
CA VAL A 69 35.93 -2.89 -22.25
C VAL A 69 36.47 -1.51 -21.85
N PRO A 70 36.37 -0.47 -22.70
CA PRO A 70 36.80 0.87 -22.32
C PRO A 70 35.90 1.41 -21.20
N GLN A 71 36.46 1.48 -19.99
CA GLN A 71 35.91 2.25 -18.88
C GLN A 71 36.11 3.73 -19.15
N ASN A 72 35.13 4.38 -19.77
CA ASN A 72 34.99 5.82 -19.64
C ASN A 72 34.22 6.10 -18.33
N GLN A 73 34.92 5.91 -17.21
CA GLN A 73 34.47 6.41 -15.91
C GLN A 73 34.85 7.88 -15.82
N THR A 74 33.93 8.76 -16.17
CA THR A 74 33.95 10.11 -15.61
C THR A 74 33.65 9.95 -14.12
N GLN A 75 34.70 9.91 -13.30
CA GLN A 75 34.55 10.05 -11.85
C GLN A 75 33.91 11.41 -11.60
N LEU A 76 32.60 11.43 -11.30
CA LEU A 76 32.00 12.53 -10.59
C LEU A 76 32.66 12.54 -9.20
N GLN A 77 33.60 13.47 -9.01
CA GLN A 77 34.08 13.83 -7.69
C GLN A 77 32.87 14.31 -6.89
N THR A 78 32.47 13.51 -5.91
CA THR A 78 31.53 13.93 -4.88
C THR A 78 32.18 15.09 -4.12
N PRO A 79 31.62 16.32 -4.14
CA PRO A 79 32.10 17.35 -3.23
C PRO A 79 31.94 16.85 -1.79
N ALA A 80 32.95 17.10 -0.95
CA ALA A 80 32.88 16.80 0.47
C ALA A 80 31.58 17.37 1.05
N GLN A 81 30.72 16.53 1.61
CA GLN A 81 29.53 16.98 2.32
C GLN A 81 29.99 17.87 3.48
N PRO A 82 29.46 19.11 3.60
CA PRO A 82 29.58 19.83 4.84
C PRO A 82 28.89 19.00 5.94
N ASN A 83 29.49 19.01 7.13
CA ASN A 83 28.93 18.39 8.31
C ASN A 83 27.66 19.18 8.73
N VAL A 84 26.55 18.92 8.04
CA VAL A 84 25.25 19.51 8.35
C VAL A 84 24.70 18.73 9.52
N GLN A 85 24.66 19.34 10.70
CA GLN A 85 23.83 18.88 11.80
C GLN A 85 22.40 18.68 11.25
N GLN A 86 21.92 17.43 11.27
CA GLN A 86 20.52 17.15 10.97
C GLN A 86 19.66 18.00 11.90
N PRO A 87 18.76 18.85 11.37
CA PRO A 87 17.77 19.48 12.21
C PRO A 87 16.94 18.38 12.89
N ASP A 88 16.72 18.55 14.19
CA ASP A 88 15.84 17.71 15.00
C ASP A 88 14.41 17.82 14.44
N ASN A 89 14.12 17.01 13.42
CA ASN A 89 12.79 16.82 12.86
C ASN A 89 11.98 15.90 13.77
N SER A 90 11.82 16.30 15.03
CA SER A 90 10.79 15.75 15.90
C SER A 90 9.44 16.25 15.39
N PHE A 91 8.88 15.52 14.42
CA PHE A 91 7.44 15.49 14.24
C PHE A 91 6.84 15.21 15.61
N GLN A 92 6.21 16.22 16.23
CA GLN A 92 5.23 15.97 17.28
C GLN A 92 3.89 15.74 16.58
N PRO A 93 3.49 14.47 16.34
CA PRO A 93 2.12 14.22 15.93
C PRO A 93 1.21 14.71 17.06
N THR A 94 0.23 15.54 16.71
CA THR A 94 -0.93 15.88 17.57
C THR A 94 -1.87 14.67 17.71
N ALA A 95 -1.30 13.47 17.84
CA ALA A 95 -2.03 12.27 18.14
C ALA A 95 -2.41 12.31 19.62
N ASN A 96 -3.72 12.34 19.87
CA ASN A 96 -4.30 11.92 21.15
C ASN A 96 -3.54 10.66 21.62
N PRO A 97 -2.97 10.63 22.85
CA PRO A 97 -2.07 9.55 23.25
C PRO A 97 -2.74 8.22 22.97
N SER A 98 -2.17 7.47 22.02
CA SER A 98 -2.80 6.29 21.45
C SER A 98 -3.22 5.38 22.59
N GLN A 99 -4.50 5.06 22.70
CA GLN A 99 -5.01 4.08 23.66
C GLN A 99 -4.37 2.74 23.32
N LYS A 100 -3.19 2.46 23.86
CA LYS A 100 -2.52 1.18 23.70
C LYS A 100 -3.20 0.20 24.65
N LEU A 101 -3.61 -0.96 24.15
CA LEU A 101 -3.98 -2.05 25.04
C LEU A 101 -2.72 -2.46 25.81
N ASP A 102 -2.72 -2.20 27.11
CA ASP A 102 -1.72 -2.77 28.00
C ASP A 102 -2.07 -4.25 28.21
N PHE A 103 -1.20 -5.09 27.67
CA PHE A 103 -1.28 -6.54 27.77
C PHE A 103 -0.44 -7.07 28.93
N THR A 104 -0.12 -6.24 29.92
CA THR A 104 0.52 -6.71 31.15
C THR A 104 -0.39 -7.75 31.84
N PRO A 105 0.12 -8.96 32.18
CA PRO A 105 -0.70 -10.01 32.77
C PRO A 105 -1.35 -9.54 34.08
N PRO A 106 -2.66 -9.70 34.28
CA PRO A 106 -3.26 -9.42 35.58
C PRO A 106 -2.68 -10.34 36.66
N SER A 107 -2.51 -9.81 37.88
CA SER A 107 -2.01 -10.61 39.00
C SER A 107 -2.91 -11.83 39.25
N LYS A 108 -2.28 -13.00 39.43
CA LYS A 108 -2.97 -14.29 39.55
C LYS A 108 -3.88 -14.32 40.80
N LYS A 109 -5.14 -13.94 40.67
CA LYS A 109 -6.16 -14.18 41.71
C LYS A 109 -6.57 -15.66 41.69
N ARG A 110 -6.31 -16.40 42.78
CA ARG A 110 -6.73 -17.81 42.96
C ARG A 110 -8.26 -17.91 42.86
N LYS A 111 -8.78 -18.58 41.83
CA LYS A 111 -10.23 -18.86 41.72
C LYS A 111 -10.60 -20.09 42.56
N LYS A 112 -11.63 -19.96 43.39
CA LYS A 112 -12.23 -21.07 44.16
C LYS A 112 -12.83 -22.11 43.21
N LEU A 113 -12.57 -23.38 43.47
CA LEU A 113 -13.02 -24.52 42.67
C LEU A 113 -14.52 -24.78 42.93
N VAL A 114 -15.38 -24.62 41.92
CA VAL A 114 -16.81 -24.96 42.00
C VAL A 114 -17.02 -26.34 41.37
N LYS A 115 -17.57 -27.30 42.12
CA LYS A 115 -17.90 -28.65 41.63
C LYS A 115 -19.22 -28.60 40.84
N ILE A 116 -19.23 -29.08 39.59
CA ILE A 116 -20.42 -29.16 38.72
C ILE A 116 -20.70 -30.66 38.39
N PRO A 117 -21.96 -31.14 38.44
CA PRO A 117 -22.32 -32.54 38.22
C PRO A 117 -22.07 -33.03 36.77
N ARG A 118 -21.76 -34.33 36.61
CA ARG A 118 -20.98 -34.88 35.47
C ARG A 118 -21.77 -35.51 34.29
N ILE A 119 -23.08 -35.73 34.35
CA ILE A 119 -23.72 -36.69 33.41
C ILE A 119 -24.38 -36.05 32.18
N SER A 120 -24.94 -34.84 32.26
CA SER A 120 -25.37 -34.04 31.10
C SER A 120 -24.23 -33.27 30.41
N GLY A 121 -23.03 -33.32 31.01
CA GLY A 121 -21.86 -32.55 30.57
C GLY A 121 -21.25 -33.05 29.25
N LEU A 122 -21.32 -34.34 28.93
CA LEU A 122 -20.59 -34.91 27.79
C LEU A 122 -21.14 -34.47 26.42
N TYR A 123 -22.46 -34.45 26.25
CA TYR A 123 -23.10 -33.99 25.00
C TYR A 123 -22.95 -32.48 24.80
N VAL A 124 -23.14 -31.69 25.87
CA VAL A 124 -22.94 -30.23 25.86
C VAL A 124 -21.47 -29.90 25.61
N TRP A 125 -20.55 -30.64 26.20
CA TRP A 125 -19.11 -30.52 25.96
C TRP A 125 -18.79 -30.84 24.49
N TYR A 126 -19.27 -31.95 23.93
CA TYR A 126 -19.04 -32.32 22.53
C TYR A 126 -19.61 -31.29 21.55
N LYS A 127 -20.85 -30.81 21.76
CA LYS A 127 -21.45 -29.72 20.96
C LYS A 127 -20.63 -28.42 21.06
N ASN A 128 -20.12 -28.08 22.24
CA ASN A 128 -19.26 -26.91 22.42
C ASN A 128 -17.89 -27.06 21.76
N GLN A 129 -17.31 -28.28 21.75
CA GLN A 129 -16.03 -28.58 21.09
C GLN A 129 -16.09 -28.31 19.59
N ASN A 130 -17.24 -28.57 18.95
CA ASN A 130 -17.46 -28.41 17.52
C ASN A 130 -18.24 -27.15 17.13
N SER A 131 -18.35 -26.17 18.04
CA SER A 131 -19.03 -24.91 17.73
C SER A 131 -18.24 -24.06 16.72
N PRO A 132 -18.89 -23.33 15.79
CA PRO A 132 -18.19 -22.44 14.86
C PRO A 132 -17.32 -21.39 15.56
N LYS A 133 -17.79 -20.86 16.71
CA LYS A 133 -17.02 -19.94 17.55
C LYS A 133 -15.69 -20.54 18.00
N LYS A 134 -15.70 -21.80 18.44
CA LYS A 134 -14.48 -22.49 18.85
C LYS A 134 -13.58 -22.81 17.67
N LEU A 135 -14.12 -23.23 16.52
CA LEU A 135 -13.35 -23.43 15.29
C LEU A 135 -12.63 -22.14 14.87
N PHE A 136 -13.36 -21.02 14.84
CA PHE A 136 -12.81 -19.70 14.53
C PHE A 136 -11.66 -19.30 15.46
N LEU A 137 -11.90 -19.33 16.78
CA LEU A 137 -10.87 -18.96 17.78
C LEU A 137 -9.67 -19.90 17.74
N THR A 138 -9.87 -21.20 17.49
CA THR A 138 -8.76 -22.16 17.34
C THR A 138 -7.93 -21.84 16.10
N ALA A 139 -8.57 -21.46 14.99
CA ALA A 139 -7.85 -21.07 13.79
C ALA A 139 -7.09 -19.76 13.96
N TYR A 140 -7.70 -18.78 14.61
CA TYR A 140 -7.05 -17.53 14.95
C TYR A 140 -5.84 -17.75 15.87
N GLN A 141 -5.96 -18.65 16.86
CA GLN A 141 -4.83 -19.02 17.72
C GLN A 141 -3.66 -19.59 16.91
N LYS A 142 -3.93 -20.47 15.93
CA LYS A 142 -2.88 -21.01 15.06
C LYS A 142 -2.22 -19.93 14.20
N ASN A 143 -2.95 -18.92 13.76
CA ASN A 143 -2.38 -17.79 13.02
C ASN A 143 -1.43 -16.95 13.89
N LEU A 144 -1.76 -16.74 15.16
CA LEU A 144 -0.92 -16.02 16.13
C LEU A 144 0.31 -16.80 16.60
N SER A 145 0.41 -18.08 16.22
CA SER A 145 1.54 -18.98 16.48
C SER A 145 2.18 -19.50 15.18
N THR A 146 2.09 -18.73 14.09
CA THR A 146 2.65 -19.07 12.79
C THR A 146 3.99 -18.36 12.64
N SER A 147 5.07 -19.12 12.47
CA SER A 147 6.43 -18.58 12.33
C SER A 147 6.64 -17.91 10.98
N ASN A 148 6.04 -18.43 9.92
CA ASN A 148 6.13 -17.86 8.58
C ASN A 148 4.96 -18.33 7.71
N TYR A 149 4.61 -17.53 6.70
CA TYR A 149 3.54 -17.85 5.74
C TYR A 149 3.61 -16.94 4.51
N SER A 150 2.96 -17.36 3.43
CA SER A 150 2.79 -16.55 2.21
C SER A 150 1.35 -16.08 2.11
N ALA A 151 1.16 -14.82 1.73
CA ALA A 151 -0.12 -14.23 1.37
C ALA A 151 -0.13 -13.86 -0.12
N TYR A 152 -1.11 -14.33 -0.87
CA TYR A 152 -1.32 -14.00 -2.27
C TYR A 152 -2.60 -13.19 -2.40
N THR A 153 -2.52 -11.92 -2.76
CA THR A 153 -3.67 -11.02 -2.87
C THR A 153 -3.98 -10.70 -4.33
N ASN A 154 -5.26 -10.77 -4.66
CA ASN A 154 -5.82 -10.31 -5.93
C ASN A 154 -6.87 -9.22 -5.66
N SER A 155 -6.69 -8.05 -6.27
CA SER A 155 -7.60 -6.91 -6.18
C SER A 155 -7.63 -6.17 -7.51
N GLY A 156 -8.75 -6.24 -8.24
CA GLY A 156 -8.94 -5.48 -9.49
C GLY A 156 -7.86 -5.73 -10.57
N GLY A 157 -7.31 -6.95 -10.66
CA GLY A 157 -6.23 -7.28 -11.60
C GLY A 157 -4.83 -6.95 -11.09
N LEU A 158 -4.71 -6.32 -9.92
CA LEU A 158 -3.43 -6.21 -9.22
C LEU A 158 -3.14 -7.51 -8.48
N TYR A 159 -1.91 -7.97 -8.67
CA TYR A 159 -1.36 -9.15 -8.02
C TYR A 159 -0.30 -8.71 -7.01
N SER A 160 -0.35 -9.28 -5.81
CA SER A 160 0.76 -9.26 -4.88
C SER A 160 0.96 -10.61 -4.21
N ARG A 161 2.22 -10.95 -3.98
CA ARG A 161 2.68 -12.05 -3.14
C ARG A 161 3.50 -11.45 -2.00
N ILE A 162 3.22 -11.86 -0.77
CA ILE A 162 3.93 -11.37 0.41
C ILE A 162 4.35 -12.59 1.24
N GLY A 163 5.65 -12.74 1.47
CA GLY A 163 6.20 -13.69 2.43
C GLY A 163 6.44 -12.99 3.76
N TYR A 164 6.02 -13.63 4.85
CA TYR A 164 6.21 -13.14 6.21
C TYR A 164 7.05 -14.13 6.99
N ASP A 165 8.02 -13.63 7.75
CA ASP A 165 8.84 -14.40 8.67
C ASP A 165 8.92 -13.71 10.03
N PHE A 166 8.31 -14.37 11.01
CA PHE A 166 8.19 -14.00 12.41
C PHE A 166 9.09 -14.86 13.30
N VAL A 167 10.10 -15.54 12.78
CA VAL A 167 11.06 -16.28 13.62
C VAL A 167 11.66 -15.35 14.67
N ASN A 168 11.99 -14.11 14.29
CA ASN A 168 12.23 -13.01 15.21
C ASN A 168 10.99 -12.08 15.29
N PRO A 169 10.07 -12.30 16.25
CA PRO A 169 8.82 -11.54 16.29
C PRO A 169 9.02 -10.05 16.57
N LYS A 170 10.18 -9.61 17.12
CA LYS A 170 10.49 -8.18 17.37
C LYS A 170 11.13 -7.47 16.18
N ASN A 171 11.49 -8.21 15.15
CA ASN A 171 12.07 -7.68 13.92
C ASN A 171 11.69 -8.60 12.75
N PRO A 172 10.39 -8.67 12.42
CA PRO A 172 9.92 -9.62 11.42
C PRO A 172 10.46 -9.23 10.04
N ILE A 173 10.74 -10.23 9.22
CA ILE A 173 11.13 -10.03 7.82
C ILE A 173 9.86 -10.12 6.98
N ILE A 174 9.69 -9.17 6.07
CA ILE A 174 8.63 -9.19 5.08
C ILE A 174 9.26 -9.07 3.71
N PHE A 175 8.95 -10.04 2.87
CA PHE A 175 9.25 -10.01 1.45
C PHE A 175 7.96 -9.74 0.70
N SER A 176 8.01 -8.92 -0.34
CA SER A 176 6.87 -8.68 -1.23
C SER A 176 7.29 -8.74 -2.68
N GLU A 177 6.38 -9.18 -3.53
CA GLU A 177 6.47 -9.11 -4.98
C GLU A 177 5.11 -8.61 -5.48
N GLN A 178 5.08 -7.53 -6.23
CA GLN A 178 3.81 -6.98 -6.70
C GLN A 178 3.94 -6.14 -7.96
N ASN A 179 2.79 -5.94 -8.59
CA ASN A 179 2.64 -4.94 -9.64
C ASN A 179 2.38 -3.56 -9.04
N ILE A 180 3.20 -2.58 -9.42
CA ILE A 180 3.04 -1.17 -9.09
C ILE A 180 2.53 -0.48 -10.35
N SER A 181 1.32 0.08 -10.28
CA SER A 181 0.81 0.96 -11.33
C SER A 181 1.23 2.39 -11.03
N SER A 182 1.97 3.02 -11.95
CA SER A 182 2.22 4.46 -11.92
C SER A 182 1.84 5.05 -13.26
N SER A 183 0.90 6.00 -13.24
CA SER A 183 0.45 6.76 -14.40
C SER A 183 0.07 5.89 -15.61
N GLY A 184 -0.58 4.74 -15.36
CA GLY A 184 -1.01 3.78 -16.39
C GLY A 184 0.03 2.72 -16.77
N ALA A 185 1.30 2.93 -16.43
CA ALA A 185 2.33 1.93 -16.63
C ALA A 185 2.44 0.96 -15.44
N VAL A 186 2.73 -0.31 -15.74
CA VAL A 186 2.87 -1.36 -14.73
C VAL A 186 4.33 -1.78 -14.61
N PHE A 187 4.87 -1.63 -13.41
CA PHE A 187 6.16 -2.15 -12.98
C PHE A 187 5.93 -3.39 -12.13
N THR A 188 6.83 -4.37 -12.16
CA THR A 188 6.88 -5.41 -11.12
C THR A 188 8.06 -5.12 -10.23
N ALA A 189 7.81 -5.04 -8.93
CA ALA A 189 8.82 -4.76 -7.94
C ALA A 189 8.79 -5.82 -6.83
N GLU A 190 9.98 -6.11 -6.33
CA GLU A 190 10.15 -6.85 -5.10
C GLU A 190 10.56 -5.90 -3.98
N GLY A 191 10.01 -6.13 -2.80
CA GLY A 191 10.39 -5.46 -1.57
C GLY A 191 10.95 -6.46 -0.57
N TYR A 192 11.97 -6.05 0.18
CA TYR A 192 12.42 -6.73 1.38
C TYR A 192 12.41 -5.71 2.49
N GLY A 193 11.95 -6.07 3.68
CA GLY A 193 12.16 -5.21 4.83
C GLY A 193 11.99 -5.87 6.18
N THR A 194 12.46 -5.13 7.18
CA THR A 194 12.42 -5.44 8.59
C THR A 194 11.78 -4.29 9.35
N SER A 195 11.83 -4.27 10.69
CA SER A 195 11.37 -3.08 11.43
C SER A 195 12.27 -1.86 11.21
N LYS A 196 13.48 -2.06 10.68
CA LYS A 196 14.49 -1.01 10.50
C LYS A 196 14.85 -0.74 9.05
N GLU A 197 14.96 -1.79 8.24
CA GLU A 197 15.54 -1.72 6.90
C GLU A 197 14.47 -1.99 5.86
N THR A 198 14.49 -1.27 4.73
CA THR A 198 13.59 -1.53 3.60
C THR A 198 14.35 -1.35 2.30
N TYR A 199 14.19 -2.33 1.42
CA TYR A 199 14.81 -2.40 0.11
C TYR A 199 13.76 -2.68 -0.95
N ILE A 200 13.99 -2.17 -2.15
CA ILE A 200 13.16 -2.41 -3.32
C ILE A 200 14.06 -2.73 -4.50
N ARG A 201 13.61 -3.60 -5.40
CA ARG A 201 14.14 -3.69 -6.76
C ARG A 201 13.02 -3.84 -7.78
N TYR A 202 13.23 -3.36 -8.99
CA TYR A 202 12.35 -3.70 -10.11
C TYR A 202 12.77 -5.02 -10.72
N THR A 203 11.84 -5.97 -10.84
CA THR A 203 12.07 -7.25 -11.54
C THR A 203 11.47 -7.26 -12.94
N LYS A 204 10.58 -6.29 -13.22
CA LYS A 204 10.04 -6.07 -14.57
C LYS A 204 9.74 -4.59 -14.79
N LEU A 205 10.17 -4.10 -15.95
CA LEU A 205 9.92 -2.72 -16.39
C LEU A 205 8.93 -2.71 -17.57
N PRO A 206 8.19 -1.61 -17.78
CA PRO A 206 7.43 -1.38 -19.00
C PRO A 206 8.31 -1.48 -20.26
N LYS A 207 7.75 -2.00 -21.36
CA LYS A 207 8.48 -2.15 -22.63
C LYS A 207 9.05 -0.83 -23.19
N ALA A 208 8.46 0.31 -22.82
CA ALA A 208 8.89 1.62 -23.27
C ALA A 208 10.23 2.07 -22.67
N ILE A 209 10.68 1.47 -21.56
CA ILE A 209 11.93 1.84 -20.90
C ILE A 209 13.12 1.40 -21.75
N GLN A 210 13.94 2.37 -22.15
CA GLN A 210 15.10 2.15 -23.01
C GLN A 210 16.25 1.42 -22.28
N PRO A 211 17.14 0.72 -23.01
CA PRO A 211 18.19 -0.12 -22.42
C PRO A 211 19.06 0.58 -21.36
N PRO A 212 19.55 1.82 -21.54
CA PRO A 212 20.39 2.48 -20.54
C PRO A 212 19.68 2.67 -19.18
N LEU A 213 18.40 3.08 -19.19
CA LEU A 213 17.61 3.22 -17.97
C LEU A 213 17.29 1.86 -17.36
N SER A 214 17.00 0.87 -18.19
CA SER A 214 16.70 -0.49 -17.72
C SER A 214 17.91 -1.12 -17.02
N GLN A 215 19.12 -0.91 -17.51
CA GLN A 215 20.34 -1.47 -16.92
C GLN A 215 20.65 -0.85 -15.55
N ALA A 216 20.32 0.43 -15.36
CA ALA A 216 20.46 1.10 -14.06
C ALA A 216 19.38 0.68 -13.06
N GLY A 217 18.15 0.41 -13.54
CA GLY A 217 16.97 0.19 -12.70
C GLY A 217 16.58 -1.24 -12.38
N LEU A 218 16.86 -2.18 -13.30
CA LEU A 218 16.37 -3.54 -13.22
C LEU A 218 17.28 -4.39 -12.33
N ASN A 219 16.68 -5.18 -11.43
CA ASN A 219 17.31 -6.12 -10.51
C ASN A 219 18.29 -5.52 -9.49
N THR A 220 18.44 -4.19 -9.47
CA THR A 220 19.23 -3.47 -8.46
C THR A 220 18.41 -3.26 -7.19
N TYR A 221 18.86 -3.81 -6.07
CA TYR A 221 18.28 -3.46 -4.77
C TYR A 221 18.68 -2.04 -4.38
N VAL A 222 17.68 -1.26 -3.99
CA VAL A 222 17.81 0.11 -3.55
C VAL A 222 17.30 0.19 -2.12
N LYS A 223 18.14 0.69 -1.23
CA LYS A 223 17.79 0.92 0.17
C LYS A 223 16.94 2.18 0.27
N ILE A 224 15.68 2.03 0.64
CA ILE A 224 14.73 3.13 0.83
C ILE A 224 14.45 3.43 2.30
N ARG A 225 15.00 2.65 3.24
CA ARG A 225 14.92 2.92 4.68
C ARG A 225 16.16 2.37 5.36
N SER A 226 16.69 3.13 6.32
CA SER A 226 17.82 2.72 7.16
C SER A 226 17.53 3.05 8.61
N GLU A 227 17.76 2.12 9.54
CA GLU A 227 17.54 2.31 10.98
C GLU A 227 16.15 2.89 11.31
N GLY A 228 15.16 2.49 10.52
CA GLY A 228 13.79 2.90 10.63
C GLY A 228 13.45 4.26 10.03
N ALA A 229 14.42 5.02 9.54
CA ALA A 229 14.22 6.34 8.94
C ALA A 229 14.00 6.26 7.42
N LEU A 230 12.93 6.91 6.95
CA LEU A 230 12.65 7.05 5.52
C LEU A 230 13.40 8.29 5.02
N PRO A 231 14.26 8.19 3.98
CA PRO A 231 14.85 9.36 3.38
C PRO A 231 13.77 10.22 2.71
N SER A 232 14.01 11.52 2.64
CA SER A 232 13.12 12.44 1.95
C SER A 232 12.99 12.08 0.46
N GLY A 233 11.81 12.34 -0.10
CA GLY A 233 11.55 12.15 -1.53
C GLY A 233 11.39 10.69 -1.98
N VAL A 234 11.13 9.74 -1.08
CA VAL A 234 10.62 8.41 -1.48
C VAL A 234 9.12 8.52 -1.74
N PRO A 235 8.62 8.14 -2.93
CA PRO A 235 7.20 8.21 -3.25
C PRO A 235 6.34 7.35 -2.35
N ALA A 236 5.18 7.87 -1.93
CA ALA A 236 4.23 7.12 -1.13
C ALA A 236 3.78 5.81 -1.82
N SER A 237 3.72 5.79 -3.16
CA SER A 237 3.41 4.60 -3.96
C SER A 237 4.46 3.50 -3.81
N ILE A 238 5.75 3.86 -3.78
CA ILE A 238 6.86 2.94 -3.56
C ILE A 238 6.83 2.40 -2.13
N ILE A 239 6.64 3.27 -1.14
CA ILE A 239 6.56 2.85 0.26
C ILE A 239 5.41 1.87 0.47
N LYS A 240 4.20 2.20 -0.02
CA LYS A 240 3.03 1.31 0.10
C LYS A 240 3.26 -0.03 -0.59
N ALA A 241 4.00 -0.05 -1.69
CA ALA A 241 4.38 -1.28 -2.35
C ALA A 241 5.32 -2.09 -1.45
N SER A 242 6.54 -1.59 -1.19
CA SER A 242 7.64 -2.41 -0.71
C SER A 242 7.86 -2.39 0.81
N ASP A 243 7.29 -1.45 1.55
CA ASP A 243 7.62 -1.26 2.97
C ASP A 243 6.85 -2.23 3.88
N PRO A 244 7.55 -3.03 4.71
CA PRO A 244 6.94 -3.99 5.64
C PRO A 244 5.88 -3.36 6.54
N ARG A 245 6.04 -2.09 6.91
CA ARG A 245 5.14 -1.38 7.82
C ARG A 245 3.74 -1.19 7.26
N TYR A 246 3.62 -1.22 5.92
CA TYR A 246 2.34 -1.17 5.24
C TYR A 246 1.69 -2.54 5.06
N ARG A 247 2.42 -3.63 5.35
CA ARG A 247 1.99 -5.01 5.08
C ARG A 247 1.83 -5.86 6.34
N ILE A 248 2.37 -5.42 7.47
CA ILE A 248 2.36 -6.16 8.74
C ILE A 248 1.00 -6.20 9.42
N VAL A 249 0.13 -5.23 9.12
CA VAL A 249 -1.23 -5.12 9.67
C VAL A 249 -2.27 -5.56 8.65
N GLY A 250 -3.43 -6.02 9.14
CA GLY A 250 -4.50 -6.48 8.28
C GLY A 250 -5.78 -6.87 9.03
N PRO A 251 -6.83 -7.27 8.29
CA PRO A 251 -8.10 -7.71 8.88
C PRO A 251 -7.95 -9.02 9.68
N ILE A 252 -6.92 -9.82 9.40
CA ILE A 252 -6.54 -11.04 10.13
C ILE A 252 -5.08 -10.92 10.55
N LEU A 253 -4.82 -11.21 11.81
CA LEU A 253 -3.48 -11.13 12.39
C LEU A 253 -2.75 -12.46 12.26
N PHE A 254 -1.48 -12.38 11.88
CA PHE A 254 -0.52 -13.47 11.95
C PHE A 254 0.71 -13.00 12.72
N SER A 255 1.30 -13.91 13.49
CA SER A 255 2.53 -13.65 14.26
C SER A 255 3.06 -14.98 14.81
N ASN A 256 4.22 -14.93 15.46
CA ASN A 256 4.79 -16.03 16.24
C ASN A 256 4.89 -15.62 17.72
N LEU A 257 3.74 -15.30 18.31
CA LEU A 257 3.69 -14.85 19.69
C LEU A 257 3.88 -16.02 20.66
N ASP A 258 4.47 -15.72 21.81
CA ASP A 258 4.35 -16.62 22.95
C ASP A 258 2.88 -16.84 23.32
N LYS A 259 2.59 -18.00 23.88
CA LYS A 259 1.21 -18.42 24.19
C LYS A 259 0.47 -17.42 25.07
N SER A 260 1.15 -16.78 26.02
CA SER A 260 0.52 -15.82 26.93
C SER A 260 -0.01 -14.61 26.18
N LYS A 261 0.80 -14.01 25.29
CA LYS A 261 0.38 -12.87 24.46
C LYS A 261 -0.68 -13.26 23.44
N ALA A 262 -0.54 -14.43 22.81
CA ALA A 262 -1.57 -14.95 21.91
C ALA A 262 -2.93 -15.10 22.62
N ASP A 263 -2.94 -15.66 23.84
CA ASP A 263 -4.15 -15.83 24.64
C ASP A 263 -4.76 -14.48 25.05
N GLN A 264 -3.95 -13.45 25.32
CA GLN A 264 -4.43 -12.10 25.61
C GLN A 264 -5.15 -11.47 24.41
N ILE A 265 -4.56 -11.55 23.22
CA ILE A 265 -5.19 -11.07 21.98
C ILE A 265 -6.50 -11.83 21.71
N LEU A 266 -6.50 -13.16 21.86
CA LEU A 266 -7.70 -13.98 21.67
C LEU A 266 -8.82 -13.65 22.67
N ASN A 267 -8.46 -13.39 23.93
CA ASN A 267 -9.42 -12.96 24.95
C ASN A 267 -10.01 -11.61 24.61
N TYR A 268 -9.19 -10.66 24.14
CA TYR A 268 -9.68 -9.37 23.67
C TYR A 268 -10.65 -9.54 22.49
N ILE A 269 -10.28 -10.34 21.47
CA ILE A 269 -11.13 -10.65 20.32
C ILE A 269 -12.48 -11.21 20.76
N LYS A 270 -12.44 -12.21 21.64
CA LYS A 270 -13.63 -12.91 22.14
C LYS A 270 -14.54 -12.01 22.97
N ASN A 271 -13.97 -11.22 23.88
CA ASN A 271 -14.73 -10.43 24.84
C ASN A 271 -15.31 -9.16 24.22
N ASN A 272 -14.66 -8.61 23.19
CA ASN A 272 -15.08 -7.37 22.54
C ASN A 272 -15.84 -7.59 21.22
N ASN A 273 -16.11 -8.85 20.84
CA ASN A 273 -16.80 -9.22 19.60
C ASN A 273 -16.18 -8.54 18.36
N VAL A 274 -14.85 -8.61 18.25
CA VAL A 274 -14.08 -7.96 17.16
C VAL A 274 -14.49 -8.50 15.78
N TYR A 275 -14.79 -9.80 15.74
CA TYR A 275 -15.34 -10.51 14.58
C TYR A 275 -16.75 -10.97 14.93
N LYS A 276 -17.76 -10.50 14.21
CA LYS A 276 -19.17 -10.85 14.41
C LYS A 276 -19.64 -11.75 13.27
N PHE A 277 -20.17 -12.91 13.60
CA PHE A 277 -20.82 -13.83 12.65
C PHE A 277 -21.92 -14.61 13.36
N ASP A 278 -23.00 -14.92 12.64
CA ASP A 278 -24.05 -15.80 13.14
C ASP A 278 -23.77 -17.25 12.74
N LYS A 279 -24.17 -18.20 13.59
CA LYS A 279 -24.01 -19.64 13.31
C LYS A 279 -24.68 -20.06 11.99
N LYS A 280 -25.82 -19.43 11.63
CA LYS A 280 -26.56 -19.69 10.39
C LYS A 280 -25.81 -19.24 9.14
N ASP A 281 -24.88 -18.30 9.28
CA ASP A 281 -24.08 -17.77 8.16
C ASP A 281 -22.74 -18.50 8.01
N VAL A 282 -22.53 -19.58 8.78
CA VAL A 282 -21.39 -20.46 8.65
C VAL A 282 -21.75 -21.60 7.71
N SER A 283 -21.03 -21.69 6.60
CA SER A 283 -21.25 -22.71 5.56
C SER A 283 -20.01 -23.56 5.34
N THR A 284 -20.12 -24.58 4.50
CA THR A 284 -19.00 -25.41 4.06
C THR A 284 -18.95 -25.39 2.54
N THR A 285 -17.75 -25.29 1.97
CA THR A 285 -17.54 -25.36 0.52
C THR A 285 -16.22 -26.10 0.20
N LYS A 286 -15.84 -26.13 -1.08
CA LYS A 286 -14.51 -26.57 -1.52
C LYS A 286 -13.70 -25.37 -2.01
N LEU A 287 -12.47 -25.28 -1.54
CA LEU A 287 -11.44 -24.36 -2.06
C LEU A 287 -10.31 -25.20 -2.64
N ASN A 288 -10.05 -25.07 -3.95
CA ASN A 288 -9.08 -25.90 -4.68
C ASN A 288 -9.26 -27.41 -4.41
N GLY A 289 -10.52 -27.88 -4.46
CA GLY A 289 -10.90 -29.27 -4.20
C GLY A 289 -10.94 -29.69 -2.72
N LYS A 290 -10.41 -28.88 -1.80
CA LYS A 290 -10.34 -29.19 -0.36
C LYS A 290 -11.52 -28.59 0.40
N LYS A 291 -12.10 -29.37 1.33
CA LYS A 291 -13.21 -28.91 2.18
C LYS A 291 -12.75 -27.77 3.10
N VAL A 292 -13.51 -26.68 3.13
CA VAL A 292 -13.30 -25.53 4.00
C VAL A 292 -14.61 -25.07 4.61
N THR A 293 -14.54 -24.54 5.83
CA THR A 293 -15.66 -23.87 6.50
C THR A 293 -15.56 -22.37 6.27
N VAL A 294 -16.64 -21.73 5.84
CA VAL A 294 -16.68 -20.31 5.49
C VAL A 294 -17.49 -19.54 6.52
N PHE A 295 -16.91 -18.47 7.06
CA PHE A 295 -17.53 -17.58 8.02
C PHE A 295 -17.84 -16.25 7.35
N ASN A 296 -19.11 -15.91 7.21
CA ASN A 296 -19.51 -14.57 6.79
C ASN A 296 -19.44 -13.62 7.98
N THR A 297 -18.47 -12.71 7.98
CA THR A 297 -18.07 -11.95 9.17
C THR A 297 -18.17 -10.44 8.93
N LYS A 298 -18.69 -9.72 9.92
CA LYS A 298 -18.56 -8.26 10.02
C LYS A 298 -17.45 -7.90 11.00
N LEU A 299 -16.57 -6.98 10.61
CA LEU A 299 -15.47 -6.49 11.44
C LEU A 299 -15.89 -5.27 12.24
N ASP A 300 -15.46 -5.22 13.50
CA ASP A 300 -15.41 -3.97 14.25
C ASP A 300 -14.06 -3.29 13.97
N VAL A 301 -14.02 -2.45 12.93
CA VAL A 301 -12.77 -1.90 12.37
C VAL A 301 -11.94 -1.17 13.41
N THR A 302 -12.57 -0.35 14.26
CA THR A 302 -11.88 0.37 15.34
C THR A 302 -11.16 -0.59 16.30
N LYS A 303 -11.78 -1.72 16.64
CA LYS A 303 -11.14 -2.73 17.48
C LYS A 303 -10.06 -3.52 16.75
N VAL A 304 -10.25 -3.78 15.45
CA VAL A 304 -9.22 -4.41 14.61
C VAL A 304 -7.99 -3.51 14.52
N GLN A 305 -8.17 -2.20 14.30
CA GLN A 305 -7.10 -1.19 14.31
C GLN A 305 -6.34 -1.20 15.64
N LEU A 306 -7.06 -1.20 16.76
CA LEU A 306 -6.47 -1.22 18.09
C LEU A 306 -5.57 -2.45 18.32
N ILE A 307 -6.02 -3.65 17.97
CA ILE A 307 -5.20 -4.86 18.12
C ILE A 307 -4.01 -4.85 17.15
N ASN A 308 -4.20 -4.37 15.91
CA ASN A 308 -3.11 -4.22 14.95
C ASN A 308 -2.02 -3.28 15.47
N GLN A 309 -2.40 -2.14 16.06
CA GLN A 309 -1.46 -1.19 16.67
C GLN A 309 -0.66 -1.82 17.82
N SER A 310 -1.35 -2.56 18.70
CA SER A 310 -0.69 -3.28 19.78
C SER A 310 0.24 -4.38 19.29
N LEU A 311 -0.16 -5.16 18.27
CA LEU A 311 0.68 -6.21 17.69
C LEU A 311 1.92 -5.62 17.02
N ALA A 312 1.75 -4.55 16.23
CA ALA A 312 2.87 -3.83 15.61
C ALA A 312 3.87 -3.33 16.65
N SER A 313 3.39 -2.80 17.77
CA SER A 313 4.24 -2.40 18.90
C SER A 313 5.03 -3.58 19.49
N MET A 314 4.40 -4.77 19.60
CA MET A 314 5.11 -5.98 20.04
C MET A 314 6.17 -6.44 19.04
N MET A 315 6.00 -6.08 17.77
CA MET A 315 6.92 -6.38 16.68
C MET A 315 8.02 -5.33 16.46
N GLY A 316 8.14 -4.36 17.37
CA GLY A 316 9.18 -3.34 17.33
C GLY A 316 8.87 -2.14 16.42
N PHE A 317 7.65 -2.04 15.88
CA PHE A 317 7.22 -0.87 15.12
C PHE A 317 6.69 0.22 16.05
N THR A 318 6.96 1.48 15.70
CA THR A 318 6.35 2.63 16.36
C THR A 318 4.92 2.84 15.85
N PRO A 319 4.05 3.56 16.59
CA PRO A 319 2.73 3.94 16.08
C PRO A 319 2.78 4.69 14.74
N ALA A 320 3.77 5.57 14.56
CA ALA A 320 3.96 6.34 13.33
C ALA A 320 4.30 5.42 12.15
N ASP A 321 5.08 4.36 12.37
CA ASP A 321 5.47 3.41 11.32
C ASP A 321 4.27 2.77 10.62
N VAL A 322 3.25 2.39 11.39
CA VAL A 322 2.10 1.61 10.90
C VAL A 322 0.82 2.43 10.73
N GLU A 323 0.87 3.75 10.97
CA GLU A 323 -0.32 4.61 10.99
C GLU A 323 -1.11 4.53 9.68
N GLY A 324 -0.43 4.69 8.53
CA GLY A 324 -1.08 4.65 7.22
C GLY A 324 -1.73 3.28 6.92
N ALA A 325 -1.11 2.21 7.40
CA ALA A 325 -1.60 0.85 7.22
C ALA A 325 -2.83 0.56 8.11
N ILE A 326 -2.81 1.07 9.35
CA ILE A 326 -3.94 1.01 10.29
C ILE A 326 -5.12 1.81 9.76
N LYS A 327 -4.90 3.05 9.29
CA LYS A 327 -5.93 3.87 8.63
C LYS A 327 -6.51 3.18 7.39
N GLY A 328 -5.69 2.45 6.65
CA GLY A 328 -6.14 1.64 5.51
C GLY A 328 -7.20 0.58 5.87
N LEU A 329 -7.33 0.20 7.14
CA LEU A 329 -8.40 -0.70 7.61
C LEU A 329 -9.78 -0.05 7.56
N ASP A 330 -9.89 1.28 7.46
CA ASP A 330 -11.17 1.98 7.28
C ASP A 330 -11.88 1.57 5.99
N ASN A 331 -11.14 1.08 4.98
CA ASN A 331 -11.73 0.51 3.77
C ASN A 331 -12.57 -0.75 4.02
N TYR A 332 -12.41 -1.39 5.19
CA TYR A 332 -13.22 -2.52 5.63
C TYR A 332 -14.47 -2.10 6.41
N LYS A 333 -14.67 -0.79 6.63
CA LYS A 333 -15.89 -0.29 7.28
C LYS A 333 -17.08 -0.68 6.41
N ASP A 334 -18.05 -1.34 7.05
CA ASP A 334 -19.25 -1.90 6.41
C ASP A 334 -18.99 -3.00 5.37
N ALA A 335 -17.73 -3.42 5.17
CA ALA A 335 -17.39 -4.52 4.29
C ALA A 335 -17.83 -5.86 4.87
N VAL A 336 -18.23 -6.75 3.97
CA VAL A 336 -18.50 -8.15 4.30
C VAL A 336 -17.20 -8.94 4.11
N VAL A 337 -16.75 -9.63 5.16
CA VAL A 337 -15.50 -10.41 5.14
C VAL A 337 -15.79 -11.89 5.29
N LYS A 338 -15.53 -12.68 4.24
CA LYS A 338 -15.60 -14.14 4.28
C LYS A 338 -14.24 -14.70 4.71
N ILE A 339 -14.26 -15.54 5.74
CA ILE A 339 -13.04 -16.18 6.28
C ILE A 339 -13.14 -17.68 6.06
N TYR A 340 -12.16 -18.25 5.37
CA TYR A 340 -12.13 -19.67 4.99
C TYR A 340 -11.16 -20.43 5.90
N ILE A 341 -11.69 -21.44 6.61
CA ILE A 341 -10.92 -22.27 7.56
C ILE A 341 -10.86 -23.71 7.04
N ASN A 342 -9.65 -24.26 6.90
CA ASN A 342 -9.44 -25.63 6.42
C ASN A 342 -9.58 -26.69 7.55
N SER A 343 -9.44 -27.98 7.20
CA SER A 343 -9.48 -29.09 8.15
C SER A 343 -8.42 -29.02 9.24
N ASP A 344 -7.26 -28.41 8.95
CA ASP A 344 -6.18 -28.20 9.92
C ASP A 344 -6.48 -27.03 10.86
N LYS A 345 -7.67 -26.44 10.77
CA LYS A 345 -8.10 -25.27 11.54
C LYS A 345 -7.16 -24.10 11.31
N ARG A 346 -6.78 -23.81 10.06
CA ARG A 346 -6.04 -22.60 9.67
C ARG A 346 -6.91 -21.72 8.79
N ILE A 347 -6.76 -20.41 8.94
CA ILE A 347 -7.36 -19.46 8.00
C ILE A 347 -6.52 -19.50 6.73
N VAL A 348 -7.11 -19.96 5.63
CA VAL A 348 -6.41 -20.20 4.35
C VAL A 348 -6.82 -19.21 3.27
N ARG A 349 -7.93 -18.50 3.45
CA ARG A 349 -8.36 -17.41 2.56
C ARG A 349 -9.20 -16.39 3.32
N ILE A 350 -9.11 -15.13 2.90
CA ILE A 350 -10.13 -14.12 3.13
C ILE A 350 -10.64 -13.54 1.81
N GLU A 351 -11.91 -13.16 1.79
CA GLU A 351 -12.49 -12.33 0.73
C GLU A 351 -13.20 -11.16 1.40
N ALA A 352 -12.95 -9.94 0.94
CA ALA A 352 -13.60 -8.75 1.44
C ALA A 352 -14.29 -8.02 0.29
N SER A 353 -15.57 -7.70 0.48
CA SER A 353 -16.40 -6.99 -0.49
C SER A 353 -17.17 -5.86 0.19
N GLY A 354 -17.03 -4.64 -0.33
CA GLY A 354 -17.69 -3.42 0.11
C GLY A 354 -17.53 -2.30 -0.92
N GLN A 355 -18.00 -1.10 -0.59
CA GLN A 355 -17.95 0.06 -1.51
C GLN A 355 -16.51 0.44 -1.90
N LEU A 356 -15.59 0.36 -0.93
CA LEU A 356 -14.19 0.78 -1.09
C LEU A 356 -13.22 -0.39 -1.26
N ILE A 357 -13.70 -1.63 -1.20
CA ILE A 357 -12.84 -2.81 -1.16
C ILE A 357 -13.45 -3.99 -1.90
N ASN A 358 -12.65 -4.61 -2.77
CA ASN A 358 -12.97 -5.88 -3.39
C ASN A 358 -11.67 -6.66 -3.57
N LEU A 359 -11.35 -7.53 -2.61
CA LEU A 359 -10.11 -8.31 -2.63
C LEU A 359 -10.30 -9.74 -2.15
N SER A 360 -9.40 -10.60 -2.60
CA SER A 360 -9.21 -11.95 -2.07
C SER A 360 -7.74 -12.15 -1.71
N THR A 361 -7.48 -12.72 -0.53
CA THR A 361 -6.13 -13.08 -0.09
C THR A 361 -6.08 -14.55 0.28
N ASP A 362 -5.21 -15.32 -0.37
CA ASP A 362 -4.90 -16.71 -0.07
C ASP A 362 -3.67 -16.82 0.83
N TYR A 363 -3.75 -17.65 1.87
CA TYR A 363 -2.66 -17.91 2.80
C TYR A 363 -2.15 -19.34 2.66
N SER A 364 -0.83 -19.49 2.57
CA SER A 364 -0.19 -20.79 2.35
C SER A 364 1.22 -20.85 2.97
N GLU A 365 1.90 -21.97 2.75
CA GLU A 365 3.30 -22.17 3.18
C GLU A 365 3.55 -21.95 4.69
N PHE A 366 2.53 -22.18 5.52
CA PHE A 366 2.61 -22.03 6.97
C PHE A 366 3.76 -22.83 7.56
N ASN A 367 4.68 -22.14 8.24
CA ASN A 367 5.85 -22.71 8.91
C ASN A 367 6.79 -23.46 7.95
N LYS A 368 6.85 -23.07 6.67
CA LYS A 368 7.68 -23.68 5.62
C LYS A 368 8.57 -22.70 4.84
N ILE A 369 8.35 -21.38 4.92
CA ILE A 369 9.08 -20.42 4.09
C ILE A 369 10.45 -20.10 4.67
N SER A 370 11.45 -20.06 3.80
CA SER A 370 12.66 -19.26 3.97
C SER A 370 12.43 -17.93 3.27
N THR A 371 12.40 -16.83 4.01
CA THR A 371 12.52 -15.51 3.38
C THR A 371 13.90 -15.41 2.71
N PRO A 372 14.04 -14.60 1.64
CA PRO A 372 15.37 -14.36 1.07
C PRO A 372 16.25 -13.68 2.13
N MET A 373 17.57 -13.85 2.00
CA MET A 373 18.51 -13.10 2.84
C MET A 373 18.38 -11.60 2.59
N GLU A 374 18.76 -10.81 3.60
CA GLU A 374 18.81 -9.35 3.47
C GLU A 374 19.70 -8.96 2.28
N PRO A 375 19.22 -8.08 1.37
CA PRO A 375 20.03 -7.64 0.26
C PRO A 375 21.26 -6.83 0.71
N GLU A 376 22.44 -7.26 0.28
CA GLU A 376 23.66 -6.47 0.41
C GLU A 376 23.69 -5.41 -0.69
N THR A 377 23.20 -4.20 -0.44
CA THR A 377 23.27 -3.09 -1.39
C THR A 377 23.87 -1.83 -0.80
N LYS A 378 24.62 -1.11 -1.63
CA LYS A 378 25.16 0.24 -1.35
C LYS A 378 24.37 1.35 -2.06
N VAL A 379 23.37 1.00 -2.86
CA VAL A 379 22.56 1.98 -3.59
C VAL A 379 21.49 2.54 -2.67
N LEU A 380 21.64 3.81 -2.31
CA LEU A 380 20.65 4.56 -1.54
C LEU A 380 19.60 5.15 -2.48
N TRP A 381 18.38 5.37 -1.97
CA TRP A 381 17.29 5.99 -2.73
C TRP A 381 17.70 7.31 -3.39
N GLN A 382 18.45 8.17 -2.71
CA GLN A 382 18.87 9.47 -3.22
C GLN A 382 19.68 9.34 -4.53
N ASN A 383 20.48 8.30 -4.66
CA ASN A 383 21.27 8.02 -5.87
C ASN A 383 20.42 7.38 -6.98
N PHE A 384 19.30 6.76 -6.60
CA PHE A 384 18.42 6.03 -7.51
C PHE A 384 17.22 6.85 -7.99
N ALA A 385 16.80 7.85 -7.22
CA ALA A 385 15.57 8.60 -7.44
C ALA A 385 15.49 9.18 -8.85
N THR A 386 16.59 9.74 -9.37
CA THR A 386 16.66 10.26 -10.74
C THR A 386 16.33 9.19 -11.78
N VAL A 387 16.95 7.99 -11.67
CA VAL A 387 16.69 6.87 -12.59
C VAL A 387 15.22 6.43 -12.48
N HIS A 388 14.70 6.34 -11.26
CA HIS A 388 13.30 6.00 -11.03
C HIS A 388 12.35 6.99 -11.70
N TYR A 389 12.59 8.28 -11.56
CA TYR A 389 11.73 9.32 -12.14
C TYR A 389 11.82 9.39 -13.66
N GLN A 390 13.01 9.15 -14.23
CA GLN A 390 13.15 8.98 -15.67
C GLN A 390 12.39 7.76 -16.18
N MET A 391 12.45 6.63 -15.48
CA MET A 391 11.66 5.45 -15.83
C MET A 391 10.16 5.76 -15.78
N GLN A 392 9.68 6.43 -14.75
CA GLN A 392 8.27 6.84 -14.68
C GLN A 392 7.87 7.75 -15.84
N ALA A 393 8.64 8.81 -16.11
CA ALA A 393 8.34 9.76 -17.18
C ALA A 393 8.24 9.08 -18.55
N VAL A 394 9.18 8.19 -18.88
CA VAL A 394 9.18 7.42 -20.13
C VAL A 394 7.98 6.48 -20.20
N ALA A 395 7.69 5.78 -19.09
CA ALA A 395 6.58 4.83 -19.05
C ALA A 395 5.21 5.51 -19.20
N THR A 396 5.03 6.68 -18.58
CA THR A 396 3.83 7.49 -18.69
C THR A 396 3.67 8.07 -20.09
N SER A 397 4.75 8.59 -20.67
CA SER A 397 4.72 9.21 -22.01
C SER A 397 4.34 8.21 -23.10
N ALA A 398 4.52 6.91 -22.85
CA ALA A 398 4.09 5.83 -23.74
C ALA A 398 2.59 5.44 -23.57
N GLN A 399 1.87 6.02 -22.61
CA GLN A 399 0.44 5.76 -22.41
C GLN A 399 -0.43 6.57 -23.39
N PRO A 400 -1.68 6.16 -23.65
CA PRO A 400 -2.62 6.95 -24.43
C PRO A 400 -2.77 8.37 -23.86
N ALA A 401 -2.80 9.38 -24.72
CA ALA A 401 -2.89 10.79 -24.33
C ALA A 401 -3.99 11.08 -23.27
N GLY A 402 -5.16 10.46 -23.43
CA GLY A 402 -6.26 10.61 -22.46
C GLY A 402 -5.93 10.10 -21.06
N VAL A 403 -5.11 9.06 -20.92
CA VAL A 403 -4.64 8.54 -19.62
C VAL A 403 -3.69 9.54 -18.97
N VAL A 404 -2.73 10.06 -19.74
CA VAL A 404 -1.75 11.05 -19.27
C VAL A 404 -2.45 12.35 -18.85
N ASP A 405 -3.39 12.83 -19.67
CA ASP A 405 -4.13 14.07 -19.39
C ASP A 405 -5.05 13.93 -18.17
N ASN A 406 -5.68 12.76 -17.97
CA ASN A 406 -6.46 12.50 -16.77
C ASN A 406 -5.57 12.46 -15.52
N ALA A 407 -4.38 11.85 -15.62
CA ALA A 407 -3.41 11.86 -14.53
C ALA A 407 -2.94 13.28 -14.19
N ARG A 408 -2.69 14.14 -15.19
CA ARG A 408 -2.40 15.57 -14.98
C ARG A 408 -3.52 16.26 -14.23
N LYS A 409 -4.75 16.18 -14.73
CA LYS A 409 -5.92 16.83 -14.11
C LYS A 409 -6.10 16.42 -12.65
N ALA A 410 -5.94 15.13 -12.37
CA ALA A 410 -6.04 14.61 -11.00
C ALA A 410 -4.94 15.20 -10.08
N ARG A 411 -3.69 15.30 -10.56
CA ARG A 411 -2.59 15.94 -9.80
C ARG A 411 -2.85 17.42 -9.55
N LEU A 412 -3.28 18.18 -10.56
CA LEU A 412 -3.62 19.59 -10.38
C LEU A 412 -4.78 19.79 -9.41
N SER A 413 -5.81 18.94 -9.48
CA SER A 413 -6.94 18.99 -8.54
C SER A 413 -6.47 18.76 -7.10
N ALA A 414 -5.62 17.75 -6.87
CA ALA A 414 -5.09 17.46 -5.55
C ALA A 414 -4.22 18.61 -5.00
N LEU A 415 -3.41 19.25 -5.84
CA LEU A 415 -2.64 20.43 -5.46
C LEU A 415 -3.56 21.61 -5.15
N HIS A 416 -4.55 21.88 -6.02
CA HIS A 416 -5.54 22.95 -5.84
C HIS A 416 -6.27 22.82 -4.50
N ASP A 417 -6.80 21.63 -4.18
CA ASP A 417 -7.51 21.39 -2.91
C ASP A 417 -6.64 21.70 -1.69
N LYS A 418 -5.34 21.35 -1.75
CA LYS A 418 -4.39 21.63 -0.66
C LYS A 418 -4.00 23.09 -0.54
N LEU A 419 -3.93 23.82 -1.65
CA LEU A 419 -3.71 25.26 -1.64
C LEU A 419 -4.91 26.00 -1.02
N ILE A 420 -6.14 25.56 -1.32
CA ILE A 420 -7.36 26.08 -0.69
C ILE A 420 -7.39 25.79 0.81
N GLU A 421 -7.01 24.57 1.22
CA GLU A 421 -6.89 24.21 2.65
C GLU A 421 -5.87 25.08 3.39
N TYR A 422 -4.71 25.33 2.78
CA TYR A 422 -3.67 26.19 3.34
C TYR A 422 -4.14 27.65 3.51
N ASN A 423 -4.81 28.22 2.50
CA ASN A 423 -5.33 29.59 2.59
C ASN A 423 -6.36 29.71 3.72
N LYS A 424 -7.27 28.74 3.88
CA LYS A 424 -8.23 28.76 5.01
C LYS A 424 -7.57 28.88 6.39
N GLN A 425 -6.31 28.45 6.52
CA GLN A 425 -5.57 28.51 7.79
C GLN A 425 -4.71 29.77 7.93
N THR A 426 -4.25 30.35 6.81
CA THR A 426 -3.22 31.40 6.81
C THR A 426 -3.67 32.71 6.16
N SER A 427 -4.84 32.72 5.54
CA SER A 427 -5.39 33.83 4.75
C SER A 427 -4.50 34.28 3.57
N SER A 428 -3.64 33.38 3.07
CA SER A 428 -2.75 33.63 1.93
C SER A 428 -2.38 32.32 1.22
N TYR A 429 -1.99 32.39 -0.06
CA TYR A 429 -1.44 31.27 -0.82
C TYR A 429 0.10 31.22 -0.75
N PRO A 430 0.75 30.06 -0.94
CA PRO A 430 2.21 30.00 -0.98
C PRO A 430 2.81 30.74 -2.18
N THR A 431 4.07 31.16 -2.07
CA THR A 431 4.85 31.60 -3.24
C THR A 431 5.30 30.40 -4.08
N LEU A 432 5.76 30.66 -5.30
CA LEU A 432 6.39 29.62 -6.13
C LEU A 432 7.63 29.01 -5.46
N GLU A 433 8.38 29.80 -4.70
CA GLU A 433 9.53 29.33 -3.91
C GLU A 433 9.10 28.36 -2.82
N ASN A 434 8.01 28.67 -2.09
CA ASN A 434 7.44 27.78 -1.09
C ASN A 434 7.03 26.42 -1.70
N LEU A 435 6.39 26.42 -2.87
CA LEU A 435 6.03 25.18 -3.58
C LEU A 435 7.21 24.45 -4.22
N ASN A 436 8.40 25.06 -4.31
CA ASN A 436 9.61 24.39 -4.74
C ASN A 436 10.51 23.99 -3.55
N ASN A 437 10.05 24.18 -2.33
CA ASN A 437 10.74 23.80 -1.10
C ASN A 437 10.04 22.59 -0.44
N PRO A 438 10.60 21.37 -0.56
CA PRO A 438 9.98 20.16 0.00
C PRO A 438 9.75 20.21 1.51
N ASN A 439 10.65 20.88 2.26
CA ASN A 439 10.48 21.04 3.71
C ASN A 439 9.27 21.92 4.00
N TRP A 440 9.13 23.04 3.28
CA TRP A 440 7.97 23.92 3.42
C TRP A 440 6.67 23.18 3.12
N ILE A 441 6.62 22.42 2.02
CA ILE A 441 5.45 21.60 1.64
C ILE A 441 5.10 20.62 2.76
N SER A 442 6.08 19.89 3.27
CA SER A 442 5.83 18.88 4.31
C SER A 442 5.28 19.47 5.61
N SER A 443 5.70 20.69 5.95
CA SER A 443 5.24 21.40 7.16
C SER A 443 3.90 22.10 6.98
N ASN A 444 3.59 22.59 5.78
CA ASN A 444 2.44 23.48 5.54
C ASN A 444 1.30 22.82 4.77
N LEU A 445 1.58 21.84 3.91
CA LEU A 445 0.59 21.09 3.14
C LEU A 445 0.44 19.68 3.71
N ILE A 446 -0.07 19.58 4.94
CA ILE A 446 -0.14 18.32 5.68
C ILE A 446 -0.87 17.23 4.88
N GLY A 447 -0.21 16.10 4.70
CA GLY A 447 -0.72 14.94 3.96
C GLY A 447 -0.67 15.10 2.43
N PHE A 448 -0.11 16.18 1.90
CA PHE A 448 0.15 16.31 0.47
C PHE A 448 1.35 15.45 0.06
N ASP A 449 1.19 14.69 -1.02
CA ASP A 449 2.27 13.89 -1.60
C ASP A 449 3.06 14.77 -2.58
N VAL A 450 4.31 15.09 -2.24
CA VAL A 450 5.18 15.96 -3.03
C VAL A 450 5.38 15.46 -4.46
N ASP A 451 5.25 14.15 -4.72
CA ASP A 451 5.32 13.61 -6.08
C ASP A 451 4.17 14.05 -6.98
N LEU A 452 3.08 14.57 -6.42
CA LEU A 452 1.99 15.16 -7.20
C LEU A 452 2.40 16.48 -7.86
N LEU A 453 3.51 17.11 -7.45
CA LEU A 453 4.08 18.26 -8.15
C LEU A 453 4.77 17.90 -9.47
N ARG A 454 5.11 16.62 -9.67
CA ARG A 454 5.68 16.15 -10.94
C ARG A 454 4.59 16.10 -12.00
N ASP A 455 4.88 16.57 -13.22
CA ASP A 455 4.02 16.25 -14.37
C ASP A 455 4.13 14.74 -14.68
N PRO A 456 3.04 14.02 -15.00
CA PRO A 456 3.12 12.59 -15.31
C PRO A 456 4.14 12.22 -16.39
N SER A 457 4.37 13.11 -17.37
CA SER A 457 5.36 12.94 -18.45
C SER A 457 6.72 13.58 -18.15
N GLY A 458 6.84 14.31 -17.03
CA GLY A 458 8.07 14.93 -16.58
C GLY A 458 8.79 14.12 -15.51
N SER A 459 10.07 14.42 -15.28
CA SER A 459 10.85 13.87 -14.17
C SER A 459 11.05 14.87 -13.03
N SER A 460 10.87 16.17 -13.29
CA SER A 460 11.12 17.23 -12.30
C SER A 460 10.00 17.32 -11.26
N LEU A 461 10.39 17.53 -10.00
CA LEU A 461 9.48 17.91 -8.92
C LEU A 461 9.24 19.42 -8.84
N THR A 462 9.90 20.21 -9.69
CA THR A 462 9.77 21.65 -9.65
C THR A 462 8.54 22.13 -10.40
N VAL A 463 7.80 23.02 -9.74
CA VAL A 463 6.73 23.79 -10.36
C VAL A 463 7.33 25.01 -11.02
N GLN A 464 6.87 25.35 -12.21
CA GLN A 464 7.38 26.48 -12.99
C GLN A 464 6.44 27.68 -12.94
N SER A 465 6.92 28.85 -13.34
CA SER A 465 6.07 30.04 -13.52
C SER A 465 5.28 30.02 -14.83
N SER A 466 5.58 29.09 -15.75
CA SER A 466 4.91 28.95 -17.04
C SER A 466 4.72 27.48 -17.40
N PRO A 467 3.54 27.08 -17.92
CA PRO A 467 3.24 25.67 -18.16
C PRO A 467 3.99 25.15 -19.38
N THR A 468 4.49 23.92 -19.31
CA THR A 468 5.01 23.18 -20.47
C THR A 468 4.25 21.86 -20.63
N GLY A 469 4.56 21.08 -21.68
CA GLY A 469 4.00 19.73 -21.83
C GLY A 469 4.52 18.71 -20.81
N SER A 470 5.54 19.06 -20.02
CA SER A 470 6.20 18.16 -19.05
C SER A 470 6.44 18.82 -17.69
N SER A 471 5.76 19.93 -17.39
CA SER A 471 5.84 20.61 -16.11
C SER A 471 4.48 21.16 -15.69
N LEU A 472 4.25 21.18 -14.38
CA LEU A 472 3.18 21.96 -13.79
C LEU A 472 3.63 23.40 -13.64
N ALA A 473 2.70 24.33 -13.80
CA ALA A 473 2.93 25.73 -13.50
C ALA A 473 2.06 26.22 -12.36
N TYR A 474 2.60 27.19 -11.62
CA TYR A 474 1.94 27.86 -10.53
C TYR A 474 2.24 29.35 -10.60
N VAL A 475 1.19 30.14 -10.47
CA VAL A 475 1.27 31.60 -10.53
C VAL A 475 0.34 32.16 -9.47
N THR A 476 0.80 33.13 -8.68
CA THR A 476 -0.05 33.88 -7.75
C THR A 476 -0.41 35.25 -8.29
N THR A 477 -1.37 35.94 -7.67
CA THR A 477 -1.57 37.39 -7.90
C THR A 477 -1.31 38.18 -6.61
N PRO A 478 -0.71 39.39 -6.70
CA PRO A 478 -0.51 40.21 -7.90
C PRO A 478 0.76 39.88 -8.72
N GLU A 479 1.38 38.71 -8.56
CA GLU A 479 2.49 38.27 -9.44
C GLU A 479 2.11 38.31 -10.94
N MET A 480 0.81 38.18 -11.28
CA MET A 480 0.29 38.40 -12.64
C MET A 480 0.10 39.86 -13.07
N ALA A 481 0.13 40.84 -12.16
CA ALA A 481 -0.25 42.23 -12.42
C ALA A 481 0.89 43.24 -12.24
N THR A 482 1.62 43.27 -11.12
CA THR A 482 2.56 44.38 -10.82
C THR A 482 3.70 44.08 -9.83
N GLY A 483 3.82 42.89 -9.22
CA GLY A 483 4.93 42.59 -8.30
C GLY A 483 4.84 41.21 -7.62
N LYS A 484 5.98 40.71 -7.12
CA LYS A 484 6.05 39.44 -6.37
C LYS A 484 5.26 39.57 -5.06
N CYS A 485 4.28 38.70 -4.82
CA CYS A 485 3.70 38.56 -3.47
C CYS A 485 4.75 37.90 -2.55
N THR A 486 4.78 38.30 -1.27
CA THR A 486 5.81 37.84 -0.31
C THR A 486 5.27 36.93 0.79
N ASN A 487 3.98 36.59 0.73
CA ASN A 487 3.29 35.82 1.78
C ASN A 487 3.42 36.50 3.17
N THR A 488 3.50 37.84 3.20
CA THR A 488 3.46 38.65 4.43
C THR A 488 2.10 39.34 4.56
N PRO A 489 1.67 39.75 5.77
CA PRO A 489 0.41 40.45 5.96
C PRO A 489 0.26 41.70 5.08
N GLU A 490 1.36 42.38 4.77
CA GLU A 490 1.40 43.60 3.94
C GLU A 490 1.32 43.30 2.44
N ASN A 491 1.61 42.07 2.01
CA ASN A 491 1.60 41.67 0.61
C ASN A 491 1.25 40.16 0.47
N PRO A 492 0.00 39.78 0.82
CA PRO A 492 -0.45 38.40 0.77
C PRO A 492 -0.62 37.94 -0.68
N CYS A 493 -0.37 36.66 -0.93
CA CYS A 493 -0.67 36.05 -2.22
C CYS A 493 -2.17 35.73 -2.23
N ALA A 494 -2.97 36.66 -2.77
CA ALA A 494 -4.43 36.63 -2.61
C ALA A 494 -5.15 35.64 -3.53
N HIS A 495 -4.61 35.38 -4.74
CA HIS A 495 -5.16 34.42 -5.70
C HIS A 495 -4.05 33.53 -6.26
N PHE A 496 -4.44 32.38 -6.83
CA PHE A 496 -3.51 31.47 -7.50
C PHE A 496 -4.11 30.78 -8.71
N ARG A 497 -3.23 30.32 -9.60
CA ARG A 497 -3.55 29.43 -10.70
C ARG A 497 -2.53 28.31 -10.76
N VAL A 498 -3.00 27.07 -10.78
CA VAL A 498 -2.20 25.91 -11.21
C VAL A 498 -2.57 25.57 -12.65
N ILE A 499 -1.56 25.42 -13.50
CA ILE A 499 -1.74 25.30 -14.95
C ILE A 499 -0.92 24.12 -15.46
N SER A 500 -1.47 23.37 -16.41
CA SER A 500 -0.72 22.35 -17.14
C SER A 500 -1.17 22.30 -18.60
N THR A 501 -0.23 21.99 -19.50
CA THR A 501 -0.51 21.82 -20.92
C THR A 501 -0.88 20.37 -21.18
N LEU A 502 -2.11 20.13 -21.64
CA LEU A 502 -2.59 18.81 -22.03
C LEU A 502 -1.95 18.35 -23.34
N SER A 503 -2.07 17.07 -23.63
CA SER A 503 -1.44 16.43 -24.79
C SER A 503 -1.93 16.99 -26.14
N ASN A 504 -3.08 17.68 -26.16
CA ASN A 504 -3.62 18.38 -27.33
C ASN A 504 -3.20 19.86 -27.42
N GLY A 505 -2.27 20.32 -26.57
CA GLY A 505 -1.80 21.71 -26.51
C GLY A 505 -2.73 22.66 -25.74
N LYS A 506 -3.93 22.24 -25.33
CA LYS A 506 -4.83 23.07 -24.51
C LYS A 506 -4.35 23.12 -23.06
N GLN A 507 -4.60 24.24 -22.39
CA GLN A 507 -4.31 24.37 -20.96
C GLN A 507 -5.48 23.83 -20.13
N TYR A 508 -5.13 23.12 -19.05
CA TYR A 508 -6.03 22.88 -17.93
C TYR A 508 -5.62 23.81 -16.79
N ILE A 509 -6.58 24.60 -16.30
CA ILE A 509 -6.37 25.62 -15.26
C ILE A 509 -7.28 25.26 -14.09
N ALA A 510 -6.71 25.13 -12.90
CA ALA A 510 -7.46 25.18 -11.65
C ALA A 510 -7.01 26.42 -10.88
N GLN A 511 -7.98 27.19 -10.38
CA GLN A 511 -7.75 28.48 -9.74
C GLN A 511 -8.70 28.63 -8.56
N ASP A 512 -8.40 29.55 -7.66
CA ASP A 512 -9.32 29.90 -6.58
C ASP A 512 -10.64 30.47 -7.12
N PRO A 513 -11.75 30.28 -6.36
CA PRO A 513 -13.10 30.61 -6.82
C PRO A 513 -13.37 32.11 -7.00
#